data_AF-A0A814H5B7-F1
#
_entry.id   AF-A0A814H5B7-F1
#
_cell.length_a   1.000
_cell.length_b   1.000
_cell.length_c   1.000
_cell.angle_alpha   90.00
_cell.angle_beta   90.00
_cell.angle_gamma   90.00
#
_symmetry.space_group_name_H-M   'P 1'
#
loop_
_entity.id
_entity.type
_entity.pdbx_description
1 polymer ?
#
loop_
_entity_poly.entity_id
_entity_poly.type
_entity_poly.pdbx_seq_one_letter_code
_entity_poly.pdbx_strand_id
1 'polypeptide(L)'
;MSTSILSSIQNQLNFYGYLIPMVSGNVGNTFVVIIFTRHRTNACSIYLISSAIVNNIYLTFTGYAQIFPFYYGDQTIRAFVLCKIRAYLPSILGLLTKTLIA
;
A
#
# COMPACT_ATOMS: atom_id res chain seq x y z
N MET A 1 28.71 -19.33 -5.34
CA MET A 1 28.20 -18.06 -4.75
C MET A 1 27.05 -18.42 -3.85
N SER A 2 27.17 -18.22 -2.53
CA SER A 2 26.27 -18.81 -1.54
C SER A 2 24.86 -18.24 -1.64
N THR A 3 23.87 -19.14 -1.62
CA THR A 3 22.43 -18.83 -1.59
C THR A 3 22.04 -17.87 -0.47
N SER A 4 22.85 -17.80 0.60
CA SER A 4 22.72 -16.86 1.72
C SER A 4 22.89 -15.38 1.33
N ILE A 5 23.76 -15.07 0.37
CA ILE A 5 23.99 -13.70 -0.09
C ILE A 5 22.79 -13.23 -0.92
N LEU A 6 22.28 -14.10 -1.80
CA LEU A 6 21.12 -13.81 -2.63
C LEU A 6 19.85 -13.60 -1.79
N SER A 7 19.63 -14.42 -0.77
CA SER A 7 18.50 -14.24 0.15
C SER A 7 18.60 -12.94 0.95
N SER A 8 19.81 -12.50 1.32
CA SER A 8 20.00 -11.23 2.03
C SER A 8 19.69 -10.02 1.13
N ILE A 9 20.16 -10.05 -0.11
CA ILE A 9 19.91 -8.99 -1.11
C ILE A 9 18.41 -8.91 -1.43
N GLN A 10 17.74 -10.04 -1.67
CA GLN A 10 16.29 -10.07 -1.90
C GLN A 10 15.51 -9.52 -0.70
N ASN A 11 15.99 -9.75 0.52
CA ASN A 11 15.33 -9.25 1.70
C ASN A 11 15.42 -7.72 1.80
N GLN A 12 16.59 -7.15 1.52
CA GLN A 12 16.79 -5.71 1.48
C GLN A 12 16.00 -5.06 0.33
N LEU A 13 16.03 -5.66 -0.86
CA LEU A 13 15.25 -5.18 -2.01
C LEU A 13 13.74 -5.18 -1.73
N ASN A 14 13.22 -6.21 -1.06
CA ASN A 14 11.80 -6.20 -0.70
C ASN A 14 11.48 -5.29 0.50
N PHE A 15 12.44 -4.93 1.35
CA PHE A 15 12.17 -3.95 2.40
C PHE A 15 12.13 -2.53 1.84
N TYR A 16 13.17 -2.13 1.09
CA TYR A 16 13.29 -0.78 0.54
C TYR A 16 12.47 -0.59 -0.74
N GLY A 17 12.32 -1.62 -1.56
CA GLY A 17 11.62 -1.56 -2.84
C GLY A 17 10.12 -1.30 -2.70
N TYR A 18 9.51 -1.57 -1.54
CA TYR A 18 8.12 -1.19 -1.27
C TYR A 18 8.03 0.17 -0.55
N LEU A 19 9.02 0.53 0.27
CA LEU A 19 9.03 1.81 0.98
C LEU A 19 9.18 3.00 0.03
N ILE A 20 10.09 2.91 -0.95
CA ILE A 20 10.36 4.00 -1.92
C ILE A 20 9.10 4.41 -2.70
N PRO A 21 8.38 3.49 -3.40
CA PRO A 21 7.16 3.85 -4.13
C PRO A 21 6.01 4.25 -3.20
N MET A 22 5.96 3.73 -1.97
CA MET A 22 4.97 4.16 -0.99
C MET A 22 5.17 5.63 -0.61
N VAL A 23 6.40 6.02 -0.26
CA VAL A 23 6.71 7.41 0.12
C VAL A 23 6.53 8.35 -1.07
N SER A 24 7.09 8.01 -2.24
CA SER A 24 6.98 8.88 -3.42
C SER A 24 5.54 9.02 -3.91
N GLY A 25 4.77 7.93 -3.92
CA GLY A 25 3.35 7.93 -4.28
C GLY A 25 2.51 8.74 -3.29
N ASN A 26 2.74 8.59 -1.98
CA ASN A 26 2.01 9.35 -0.97
C ASN A 26 2.30 10.86 -1.05
N VAL A 27 3.55 11.24 -1.28
CA VAL A 27 3.94 12.64 -1.51
C VAL A 27 3.25 13.19 -2.76
N GLY A 28 3.32 12.47 -3.89
CA GLY A 28 2.68 12.87 -5.15
C GLY A 28 1.17 13.05 -5.01
N ASN A 29 0.47 12.08 -4.41
CA ASN A 29 -0.97 12.16 -4.17
C ASN A 29 -1.33 13.33 -3.24
N THR A 30 -0.48 13.62 -2.24
CA THR A 30 -0.69 14.77 -1.35
C THR A 30 -0.59 16.09 -2.11
N PHE A 31 0.37 16.24 -3.02
CA PHE A 31 0.45 17.40 -3.91
C PHE A 31 -0.79 17.55 -4.80
N VAL A 32 -1.29 16.46 -5.38
CA VAL A 32 -2.52 16.47 -6.17
C VAL A 32 -3.69 16.98 -5.34
N VAL A 33 -3.87 16.49 -4.12
CA VAL A 33 -4.94 16.95 -3.23
C VAL A 33 -4.79 18.44 -2.90
N ILE A 34 -3.58 18.91 -2.59
CA ILE A 34 -3.31 20.32 -2.25
C ILE A 34 -3.62 21.25 -3.44
N ILE A 35 -3.14 20.90 -4.65
CA ILE A 35 -3.30 21.72 -5.85
C ILE A 35 -4.78 21.76 -6.27
N PHE A 36 -5.42 20.60 -6.40
CA PHE A 36 -6.77 20.52 -6.95
C PHE A 36 -7.85 20.90 -5.94
N THR A 37 -7.56 20.91 -4.63
CA THR A 37 -8.49 21.41 -3.60
C THR A 37 -8.93 22.85 -3.85
N ARG A 38 -8.11 23.68 -4.52
CA ARG A 38 -8.48 25.05 -4.88
C ARG A 38 -9.45 25.13 -6.08
N HIS A 39 -9.64 24.02 -6.80
CA HIS A 39 -10.43 23.94 -8.03
C HIS A 39 -11.67 23.04 -7.88
N ARG A 40 -12.26 22.93 -6.68
CA ARG A 40 -13.37 22.01 -6.34
C ARG A 40 -14.67 22.19 -7.14
N THR A 41 -14.78 23.19 -7.99
CA THR A 41 -15.96 23.44 -8.83
C THR A 41 -15.95 22.65 -10.15
N ASN A 42 -14.82 22.06 -10.53
CA ASN A 42 -14.69 21.24 -11.73
C ASN A 42 -14.90 19.75 -11.42
N ALA A 43 -15.77 19.06 -12.15
CA ALA A 43 -15.98 17.62 -11.96
C ALA A 43 -14.68 16.80 -12.11
N CYS A 44 -13.80 17.19 -13.04
CA CYS A 44 -12.51 16.53 -13.25
C CYS A 44 -11.57 16.69 -12.05
N SER A 45 -11.57 17.85 -11.37
CA SER A 45 -10.72 18.05 -10.20
C SER A 45 -11.24 17.26 -9.00
N ILE A 46 -12.56 17.15 -8.81
CA ILE A 46 -13.17 16.30 -7.78
C ILE A 46 -12.79 14.83 -8.01
N TYR A 47 -12.86 14.36 -9.27
CA TYR A 47 -12.42 13.01 -9.62
C TYR A 47 -10.93 12.79 -9.29
N LEU A 48 -10.06 13.74 -9.67
CA LEU A 48 -8.63 13.63 -9.37
C LEU A 48 -8.34 13.64 -7.86
N ILE A 49 -9.04 14.46 -7.07
CA ILE A 49 -8.91 14.49 -5.62
C ILE A 49 -9.35 13.15 -5.01
N SER A 50 -10.53 12.65 -5.39
CA SER A 50 -11.05 11.38 -4.86
C SER A 50 -10.13 10.20 -5.23
N SER A 51 -9.66 10.14 -6.47
CA SER A 51 -8.68 9.15 -6.92
C SER A 51 -7.37 9.26 -6.14
N ALA A 52 -6.83 10.47 -5.92
CA ALA A 52 -5.62 10.67 -5.14
C ALA A 52 -5.77 10.23 -3.67
N ILE A 53 -6.93 10.47 -3.05
CA ILE A 53 -7.23 10.02 -1.68
C ILE A 53 -7.28 8.49 -1.62
N VAL A 54 -8.04 7.85 -2.52
CA VAL A 54 -8.15 6.38 -2.57
C VAL A 54 -6.78 5.75 -2.86
N ASN A 55 -6.00 6.35 -3.75
CA ASN A 55 -4.65 5.89 -4.08
C ASN A 55 -3.69 6.03 -2.88
N ASN A 56 -3.79 7.10 -2.11
CA ASN A 56 -3.03 7.28 -0.85
C ASN A 56 -3.35 6.18 0.17
N ILE A 57 -4.64 5.89 0.36
CA ILE A 57 -5.10 4.83 1.25
C ILE A 57 -4.57 3.48 0.74
N TYR A 58 -4.73 3.18 -0.55
CA TYR A 58 -4.29 1.93 -1.15
C TYR A 58 -2.77 1.71 -1.02
N LEU A 59 -1.97 2.71 -1.35
CA LEU A 59 -0.50 2.64 -1.24
C LEU A 59 -0.06 2.44 0.21
N THR A 60 -0.69 3.15 1.14
CA THR A 60 -0.38 3.03 2.57
C THR A 60 -0.72 1.64 3.08
N PHE A 61 -1.95 1.16 2.88
CA PHE A 61 -2.35 -0.18 3.31
C PHE A 61 -1.52 -1.29 2.66
N THR A 62 -1.27 -1.20 1.35
CA THR A 62 -0.49 -2.21 0.63
C THR A 62 0.97 -2.18 1.02
N GLY A 63 1.56 -0.99 1.19
CA GLY A 63 2.93 -0.83 1.65
C GLY A 63 3.13 -1.39 3.05
N TYR A 64 2.26 -1.03 4.00
CA TYR A 64 2.28 -1.60 5.36
C TYR A 64 2.07 -3.11 5.36
N ALA A 65 1.15 -3.64 4.55
CA ALA A 65 0.91 -5.07 4.43
C ALA A 65 2.14 -5.86 3.97
N GLN A 66 3.01 -5.26 3.15
CA GLN A 66 4.22 -5.90 2.65
C GLN A 66 5.40 -5.70 3.61
N ILE A 67 5.48 -4.57 4.32
CA ILE A 67 6.58 -4.27 5.26
C ILE A 67 6.37 -4.94 6.62
N PHE A 68 5.14 -4.99 7.14
CA PHE A 68 4.83 -5.53 8.47
C PHE A 68 5.37 -6.96 8.71
N PRO A 69 5.26 -7.90 7.76
CA PRO A 69 5.79 -9.24 7.93
C PRO A 69 7.32 -9.31 8.13
N PHE A 70 8.07 -8.28 7.69
CA PHE A 70 9.54 -8.24 7.82
C PHE A 70 10.02 -7.95 9.24
N TYR A 71 9.14 -7.51 10.14
CA TYR A 71 9.48 -7.38 11.57
C TYR A 71 9.63 -8.73 12.27
N TYR A 72 9.11 -9.81 11.68
CA TYR A 72 9.30 -11.17 12.21
C TYR A 72 10.62 -11.74 11.69
N GLY A 73 11.52 -12.10 12.61
CA GLY A 73 12.81 -12.71 12.28
C GLY A 73 12.71 -14.13 11.69
N ASP A 74 11.63 -14.85 12.02
CA ASP A 74 11.34 -16.18 11.47
C ASP A 74 10.64 -16.08 10.11
N GLN A 75 11.24 -16.69 9.09
CA GLN A 75 10.73 -16.72 7.72
C GLN A 75 9.35 -17.39 7.61
N THR A 76 9.08 -18.39 8.45
CA THR A 76 7.84 -19.16 8.45
C THR A 76 6.67 -18.31 8.94
N ILE A 77 6.89 -17.59 10.05
CA ILE A 77 5.90 -16.67 10.63
C ILE A 77 5.64 -15.52 9.66
N ARG A 78 6.70 -14.98 9.05
CA ARG A 78 6.59 -13.92 8.04
C ARG A 78 5.74 -14.34 6.83
N ALA A 79 5.97 -15.52 6.27
CA ALA A 79 5.18 -16.03 5.14
C ALA A 79 3.71 -16.22 5.53
N PHE A 80 3.45 -16.75 6.72
CA PHE A 80 2.09 -16.94 7.25
C PHE A 80 1.35 -15.62 7.46
N VAL A 81 2.00 -14.63 8.07
CA VAL A 81 1.44 -13.28 8.30
C VAL A 81 1.14 -12.60 6.96
N LEU A 82 2.06 -12.66 6.00
CA LEU A 82 1.87 -12.07 4.66
C LEU A 82 0.70 -12.73 3.91
N CYS A 83 0.57 -14.06 4.00
CA CYS A 83 -0.56 -14.79 3.44
C CYS A 83 -1.89 -14.36 4.07
N LYS A 84 -1.96 -14.28 5.41
CA LYS A 84 -3.15 -13.81 6.12
C LYS A 84 -3.52 -12.39 5.73
N ILE A 85 -2.57 -11.45 5.72
CA ILE A 85 -2.84 -10.06 5.37
C ILE A 85 -3.39 -9.95 3.94
N ARG A 86 -2.81 -10.69 2.98
CA ARG A 86 -3.31 -10.73 1.60
C ARG A 86 -4.68 -11.37 1.46
N ALA A 87 -5.07 -12.28 2.35
CA ALA A 87 -6.41 -12.88 2.36
C ALA A 87 -7.45 -11.94 3.01
N TYR A 88 -7.08 -11.26 4.10
CA TYR A 88 -7.99 -10.37 4.84
C TYR A 88 -8.27 -9.06 4.10
N LEU A 89 -7.29 -8.46 3.43
CA LEU A 89 -7.46 -7.19 2.70
C LEU A 89 -8.60 -7.21 1.67
N PRO A 90 -8.62 -8.14 0.69
CA PRO A 90 -9.73 -8.22 -0.27
C PRO A 90 -11.04 -8.65 0.39
N SER A 91 -10.98 -9.47 1.45
CA SER A 91 -12.17 -9.92 2.18
C SER A 91 -12.86 -8.78 2.94
N ILE A 92 -12.09 -7.93 3.64
CA ILE A 92 -12.61 -6.78 4.39
C ILE A 92 -13.10 -5.70 3.43
N LEU A 93 -12.34 -5.40 2.38
CA LEU A 93 -12.78 -4.45 1.35
C LEU A 93 -14.08 -4.93 0.68
N GLY A 94 -14.17 -6.21 0.31
CA GLY A 94 -15.39 -6.79 -0.23
C GLY A 94 -16.58 -6.76 0.73
N LEU A 95 -16.35 -6.96 2.04
CA LEU A 95 -17.40 -6.86 3.06
C LEU A 95 -17.89 -5.42 3.22
N LEU A 96 -16.97 -4.44 3.29
CA LEU A 96 -17.28 -3.02 3.41
C LEU A 96 -18.07 -2.53 2.19
N THR A 97 -17.70 -2.95 0.98
CA THR A 97 -18.46 -2.63 -0.23
C THR A 97 -19.87 -3.20 -0.18
N LYS A 98 -20.05 -4.44 0.31
CA LYS A 98 -21.39 -5.03 0.48
C LYS A 98 -22.24 -4.27 1.49
N THR A 99 -21.66 -3.83 2.61
CA THR A 99 -22.40 -3.07 3.64
C THR A 99 -22.73 -1.63 3.25
N LEU A 100 -22.01 -1.05 2.29
CA LEU A 100 -22.26 0.32 1.79
C LEU A 100 -23.26 0.34 0.61
N ILE A 101 -23.52 -0.80 -0.02
CA ILE A 101 -24.49 -0.96 -1.13
C ILE A 101 -25.87 -1.43 -0.62
N ALA A 102 -25.95 -1.86 0.64
CA ALA A 102 -27.21 -2.19 1.33
C ALA A 102 -27.78 -0.96 2.04
#